data_AF-A0A970QPR8-F1
#
_entry.id   AF-A0A970QPR8-F1
#
_cell.length_a   1.000
_cell.length_b   1.000
_cell.length_c   1.000
_cell.angle_alpha   90.00
_cell.angle_beta   90.00
_cell.angle_gamma   90.00
#
_symmetry.space_group_name_H-M   'P 1'
#
loop_
_entity.id
_entity.type
_entity.pdbx_description
1 polymer ?
#
loop_
_entity_poly.entity_id
_entity_poly.type
_entity_poly.pdbx_seq_one_letter_code
_entity_poly.pdbx_strand_id
1 'polypeptide(L)' 'EVFRSGCCFQRSRGKIFYFRPGHETFPVYHQPVIQRVLLNAIRWAAPVEAAPTITGLVKPLETI' A
#
# COMPACT_ATOMS: atom_id res chain seq x y z
N GLU A 1 12.39 18.08 -9.29
CA GLU A 1 11.26 17.23 -8.84
C GLU A 1 11.30 17.12 -7.32
N VAL A 2 10.22 17.49 -6.63
CA VAL A 2 10.15 17.40 -5.16
C VAL A 2 9.64 16.00 -4.82
N PHE A 3 10.55 15.07 -4.55
CA PHE A 3 10.17 13.73 -4.12
C PHE A 3 9.44 13.83 -2.78
N ARG A 4 8.13 13.57 -2.78
CA ARG A 4 7.32 13.56 -1.57
C ARG A 4 7.76 12.34 -0.76
N SER A 5 8.22 12.56 0.48
CA SER A 5 8.84 11.53 1.32
C SER A 5 7.95 10.33 1.66
N GLY A 6 6.66 10.36 1.27
CA GLY A 6 5.71 9.26 1.35
C GLY A 6 4.81 9.21 0.12
N CYS A 7 4.70 8.04 -0.51
CA CYS A 7 3.83 7.80 -1.67
C CYS A 7 3.02 6.51 -1.49
N CYS A 8 1.75 6.55 -1.89
CA CYS A 8 0.84 5.41 -1.87
C CYS A 8 0.55 4.98 -3.31
N PHE A 9 0.72 3.69 -3.61
CA PHE A 9 0.40 3.09 -4.89
C PHE A 9 -0.53 1.89 -4.69
N GLN A 10 -1.21 1.50 -5.75
CA GLN A 10 -2.04 0.31 -5.79
C GLN A 10 -1.66 -0.53 -6.99
N ARG A 11 -1.57 -1.85 -6.80
CA ARG A 11 -1.40 -2.81 -7.89
C ARG A 11 -2.37 -3.96 -7.69
N SER A 12 -3.36 -4.05 -8.58
CA SER A 12 -4.51 -4.94 -8.40
C SER A 12 -5.16 -4.67 -7.03
N ARG A 13 -5.30 -5.71 -6.20
CA ARG A 13 -5.83 -5.60 -4.84
C ARG A 13 -4.78 -5.23 -3.78
N GLY A 14 -3.50 -5.20 -4.18
CA GLY A 14 -2.37 -4.90 -3.30
C GLY A 14 -2.17 -3.40 -3.13
N LYS A 15 -1.79 -3.00 -1.92
CA LYS A 15 -1.45 -1.62 -1.55
C LYS A 15 0.05 -1.55 -1.29
N ILE A 16 0.71 -0.52 -1.82
CA ILE A 16 2.16 -0.32 -1.73
C ILE A 16 2.40 1.05 -1.12
N PHE A 17 3.18 1.11 -0.04
CA PHE A 17 3.60 2.36 0.59
C PHE A 17 5.11 2.52 0.46
N TYR A 18 5.55 3.64 -0.13
CA TYR A 18 6.95 4.02 -0.23
C TYR A 18 7.25 5.14 0.77
N PHE A 19 8.37 5.03 1.49
CA PHE A 19 8.80 6.01 2.49
C PHE A 19 10.33 6.19 2.46
N ARG A 20 10.81 7.43 2.36
CA ARG A 20 12.23 7.74 2.07
C ARG A 20 13.15 8.11 3.26
N PRO A 21 12.68 8.41 4.49
CA PRO A 21 13.59 8.57 5.64
C PRO A 21 14.21 7.22 6.04
N GLY A 22 15.53 7.16 6.22
CA GLY A 22 16.19 5.92 6.67
C GLY A 22 17.67 5.78 6.37
N HIS A 23 18.42 6.88 6.19
CA HIS A 23 19.88 6.76 6.04
C HIS A 23 20.50 6.19 7.31
N GLU A 24 21.27 5.13 7.13
CA GLU A 24 21.83 4.23 8.14
C GLU A 24 22.72 4.93 9.18
N THR A 25 23.33 6.07 8.81
CA THR A 25 24.16 6.88 9.70
C THR A 25 23.34 7.57 10.80
N PHE A 26 22.03 7.70 10.62
CA PHE A 26 21.15 8.40 11.56
C PHE A 26 20.12 7.47 12.18
N PRO A 27 19.80 7.62 13.48
CA PRO A 27 18.81 6.80 14.17
C PRO A 27 17.36 7.19 13.82
N VAL A 28 17.04 7.34 12.52
CA VAL A 28 15.75 7.84 12.02
C VAL A 28 14.60 6.93 12.46
N TYR A 29 14.80 5.61 12.49
CA TYR A 29 13.78 4.64 12.91
C TYR A 29 13.50 4.63 14.42
N HIS A 30 14.33 5.28 15.24
CA HIS A 30 14.06 5.47 16.67
C HIS A 30 13.15 6.68 16.94
N GLN A 31 12.93 7.54 15.93
CA GLN A 31 12.07 8.70 16.10
C GLN A 31 10.60 8.27 16.21
N PRO A 32 9.86 8.72 17.23
CA PRO A 32 8.49 8.26 17.46
C PRO A 32 7.54 8.64 16.31
N VAL A 33 7.79 9.77 15.65
CA VAL A 33 7.01 10.22 14.49
C VAL A 33 7.18 9.27 13.31
N ILE A 34 8.41 8.78 13.07
CA ILE A 34 8.72 7.83 11.99
C ILE A 34 8.02 6.50 12.26
N GLN A 35 8.11 5.99 13.48
CA GLN A 35 7.41 4.76 13.89
C GLN A 35 5.90 4.90 13.72
N ARG A 36 5.33 6.07 14.06
CA ARG A 36 3.90 6.35 13.87
C ARG A 36 3.48 6.31 12.40
N VAL A 37 4.29 6.88 11.50
CA VAL A 37 4.03 6.82 10.05
C VAL A 37 4.05 5.38 9.56
N LEU A 38 5.05 4.59 9.96
CA LEU A 38 5.16 3.18 9.58
C LEU A 38 3.97 2.35 10.09
N LEU A 39 3.56 2.55 11.35
CA LEU A 39 2.39 1.86 11.91
C LEU A 39 1.10 2.19 11.15
N ASN A 40 0.92 3.46 10.77
CA ASN A 40 -0.23 3.88 9.97
C ASN A 40 -0.18 3.28 8.55
N ALA A 41 1.00 3.23 7.95
CA ALA A 41 1.20 2.61 6.64
C ALA A 41 0.91 1.11 6.66
N ILE A 42 1.33 0.38 7.70
CA ILE A 42 1.02 -1.04 7.88
C ILE A 42 -0.50 -1.26 7.97
N ARG A 43 -1.18 -0.48 8.81
CA ARG A 43 -2.64 -0.55 8.94
C ARG A 43 -3.34 -0.23 7.62
N TRP A 44 -2.87 0.77 6.90
CA TRP A 44 -3.40 1.12 5.59
C TRP A 44 -3.17 0.00 4.57
N ALA A 45 -1.97 -0.59 4.53
CA ALA A 45 -1.55 -1.62 3.59
C ALA A 45 -2.17 -3.00 3.86
N ALA A 46 -2.82 -3.18 5.01
CA ALA A 46 -3.51 -4.41 5.36
C ALA A 46 -4.43 -4.88 4.21
N PRO A 47 -4.40 -6.19 3.86
CA PRO A 47 -5.29 -6.76 2.86
C PRO A 47 -6.74 -6.52 3.22
N VAL A 48 -7.57 -6.24 2.22
CA VAL A 48 -9.01 -6.18 2.38
C VAL A 48 -9.55 -7.50 1.83
N GLU A 49 -10.33 -8.22 2.64
CA GLU A 49 -11.04 -9.40 2.17
C GLU A 49 -11.94 -9.01 1.00
N ALA A 50 -11.82 -9.74 -0.08
CA ALA A 50 -12.64 -9.50 -1.24
C ALA A 50 -12.59 -10.66 -2.22
N ALA A 51 -13.62 -10.70 -3.05
CA ALA A 51 -13.81 -11.77 -4.03
C ALA A 51 -12.56 -11.96 -4.91
N PRO A 52 -12.28 -13.20 -5.32
CA PRO A 52 -11.20 -13.47 -6.26
C PRO A 52 -11.42 -12.69 -7.56
N THR A 53 -10.33 -12.23 -8.17
CA THR A 53 -10.40 -11.59 -9.48
C THR A 53 -10.79 -12.64 -10.52
N ILE A 54 -12.00 -12.53 -11.07
CA ILE A 54 -12.47 -13.40 -12.16
C ILE A 54 -11.96 -12.81 -13.48
N THR A 55 -11.29 -13.62 -14.29
CA THR A 55 -10.83 -13.25 -15.64
C THR A 55 -11.33 -14.27 -16.66
N GLY A 56 -11.40 -13.87 -17.94
CA GLY A 56 -11.80 -14.75 -19.04
C GLY A 56 -13.26 -14.58 -19.48
N LEU A 57 -13.72 -15.50 -20.33
CA LEU A 57 -15.08 -15.54 -20.84
C LEU A 57 -16.05 -15.97 -19.73
N VAL A 58 -16.96 -15.06 -19.36
CA VAL A 58 -18.04 -15.30 -18.39
C VAL A 58 -19.38 -15.39 -19.11
N LYS A 59 -20.28 -16.26 -18.62
CA LYS A 59 -21.64 -16.35 -19.16
C LYS A 59 -22.40 -15.05 -18.85
N PRO A 60 -23.33 -14.61 -19.73
CA PRO A 60 -24.19 -13.47 -19.46
C PRO A 60 -24.95 -13.67 -18.14
N LEU A 61 -25.07 -12.60 -17.34
CA LEU A 61 -25.82 -12.65 -16.08
C LEU A 61 -27.34 -12.67 -16.32
N GLU A 62 -27.78 -12.22 -17.50
CA GLU A 62 -29.18 -12.15 -17.90
C GLU A 62 -29.43 -13.02 -19.14
N THR A 63 -30.68 -13.47 -19.30
CA THR A 63 -31.09 -14.23 -20.49
C THR A 63 -31.11 -13.30 -21.70
N ILE A 64 -30.37 -13.66 -22.75
CA ILE A 64 -30.37 -13.00 -24.06
C ILE A 64 -31.55 -13.52 -24.88
#